data_AF-A0A016W932-F1
#
_entry.id   AF-A0A016W932-F1
#
_cell.length_a   1.000
_cell.length_b   1.000
_cell.length_c   1.000
_cell.angle_alpha   90.00
_cell.angle_beta   90.00
_cell.angle_gamma   90.00
#
_symmetry.space_group_name_H-M   'P 1'
#
loop_
_entity.id
_entity.type
_entity.pdbx_description
1 polymer ?
#
loop_
_entity_poly.entity_id
_entity_poly.type
_entity_poly.pdbx_seq_one_letter_code
_entity_poly.pdbx_strand_id
1 'polypeptide(L)'
;MPKVVIAGAGLVGALNACYFAQRGWDVEVYEYRRDIRTMEHVPGRSINLALSYRGKCALEAVGLKEYIVEQGKSMSPICRK
;
A
#
# COMPACT_ATOMS: atom_id res chain seq x y z
N MET A 1 16.99 -17.48 7.47
CA MET A 1 16.15 -16.32 7.11
C MET A 1 15.21 -16.04 8.26
N PRO A 2 15.13 -14.79 8.75
CA PRO A 2 14.15 -14.43 9.76
C PRO A 2 12.73 -14.47 9.17
N LYS A 3 11.75 -14.81 10.01
CA LYS A 3 10.33 -14.90 9.64
C LYS A 3 9.54 -13.80 10.33
N VAL A 4 8.58 -13.21 9.62
CA VAL A 4 7.65 -12.21 10.16
C VAL A 4 6.22 -12.53 9.72
N VAL A 5 5.29 -12.34 10.65
CA VAL A 5 3.86 -12.46 10.40
C VAL A 5 3.23 -11.08 10.48
N ILE A 6 2.45 -10.73 9.46
CA ILE A 6 1.73 -9.46 9.36
C ILE A 6 0.23 -9.76 9.45
N ALA A 7 -0.42 -9.23 10.48
CA ALA A 7 -1.87 -9.28 10.63
C ALA A 7 -2.51 -8.06 9.95
N GLY A 8 -3.21 -8.30 8.85
CA GLY A 8 -3.92 -7.32 8.02
C GLY A 8 -3.20 -7.03 6.70
N ALA A 9 -3.90 -7.20 5.58
CA ALA A 9 -3.46 -6.88 4.22
C ALA A 9 -4.02 -5.54 3.72
N GLY A 10 -4.21 -4.58 4.64
CA GLY A 10 -4.50 -3.19 4.29
C GLY A 10 -3.31 -2.47 3.67
N LEU A 11 -3.43 -1.15 3.45
CA LEU A 11 -2.37 -0.35 2.80
C LEU A 11 -1.01 -0.47 3.51
N VAL A 12 -0.99 -0.38 4.85
CA VAL A 12 0.24 -0.45 5.64
C VAL A 12 0.80 -1.87 5.69
N GLY A 13 -0.06 -2.87 5.88
CA GLY A 13 0.36 -4.28 5.95
C GLY A 13 0.95 -4.78 4.65
N ALA A 14 0.31 -4.45 3.51
CA ALA A 14 0.83 -4.77 2.19
C ALA A 14 2.18 -4.08 1.92
N LEU A 15 2.31 -2.80 2.27
CA LEU A 15 3.58 -2.08 2.10
C LEU A 15 4.69 -2.69 2.97
N ASN A 16 4.42 -2.96 4.24
CA ASN A 16 5.38 -3.60 5.14
C ASN A 16 5.82 -4.97 4.63
N ALA A 17 4.89 -5.76 4.06
CA ALA A 17 5.21 -7.05 3.48
C ALA A 17 6.26 -6.91 2.36
N CYS A 18 6.10 -5.93 1.47
CA CYS A 18 7.09 -5.62 0.44
C CYS A 18 8.45 -5.22 1.05
N TYR A 19 8.46 -4.39 2.09
CA TYR A 19 9.69 -3.94 2.76
C TYR A 19 10.49 -5.10 3.38
N PHE A 20 9.80 -6.04 4.03
CA PHE A 20 10.43 -7.22 4.64
C PHE A 20 10.89 -8.21 3.57
N ALA A 21 10.07 -8.46 2.54
CA ALA A 21 10.41 -9.35 1.43
C ALA A 21 11.68 -8.86 0.69
N GLN A 22 11.81 -7.56 0.42
CA GLN A 22 13.02 -6.98 -0.18
C GLN A 22 14.29 -7.14 0.68
N ARG A 23 14.13 -7.31 2.00
CA ARG A 23 15.23 -7.58 2.94
C ARG A 23 15.53 -9.07 3.09
N GLY A 24 14.89 -9.94 2.31
CA GLY A 24 15.09 -11.39 2.35
C GLY A 24 14.44 -12.09 3.54
N TRP A 25 13.40 -11.49 4.12
CA TRP A 25 12.60 -12.14 5.17
C TRP A 25 11.59 -13.11 4.57
N ASP A 26 11.26 -14.16 5.33
CA ASP A 26 10.07 -14.98 5.06
C ASP A 26 8.84 -14.27 5.63
N VAL A 27 7.91 -13.85 4.77
CA VAL A 27 6.80 -12.98 5.13
C VAL A 27 5.48 -13.69 4.93
N GLU A 28 4.70 -13.82 6.00
CA GLU A 28 3.32 -14.29 5.94
C GLU A 28 2.36 -13.15 6.26
N VAL A 29 1.35 -12.96 5.41
CA VAL A 29 0.32 -11.93 5.59
C VAL A 29 -1.03 -12.63 5.75
N TYR A 30 -1.73 -12.33 6.85
CA TYR A 30 -3.05 -12.86 7.13
C TYR A 30 -4.06 -11.71 7.10
N GLU A 31 -5.10 -11.84 6.28
CA GLU A 31 -6.20 -10.88 6.21
C GLU A 31 -7.51 -11.60 6.50
N TYR A 32 -8.35 -10.97 7.31
CA TYR A 32 -9.67 -11.50 7.65
C TYR A 32 -10.62 -11.44 6.45
N ARG A 33 -10.50 -10.38 5.66
CA ARG A 33 -11.30 -10.17 4.45
C ARG A 33 -10.87 -11.12 3.33
N ARG A 34 -11.83 -11.45 2.46
CA ARG A 34 -11.53 -12.12 1.19
C ARG A 34 -10.66 -11.23 0.30
N ASP A 35 -9.89 -11.86 -0.59
CA ASP A 35 -9.03 -11.17 -1.53
C ASP A 35 -9.83 -10.24 -2.43
N ILE A 36 -9.64 -8.94 -2.25
CA ILE A 36 -10.36 -7.90 -2.97
C ILE A 36 -10.11 -7.93 -4.49
N ARG A 37 -9.06 -8.60 -4.96
CA ARG A 37 -8.73 -8.71 -6.39
C ARG A 37 -9.64 -9.70 -7.12
N THR A 38 -10.28 -10.61 -6.39
CA THR A 38 -11.19 -11.63 -6.96
C THR A 38 -12.66 -11.38 -6.58
N MET A 39 -12.94 -10.37 -5.76
CA MET A 39 -14.29 -10.02 -5.36
C MET A 39 -15.00 -9.15 -6.40
N GLU A 40 -16.24 -9.48 -6.73
CA GLU A 40 -17.11 -8.67 -7.60
C GLU A 40 -17.56 -7.36 -6.90
N HIS A 41 -17.79 -7.42 -5.58
CA HIS A 41 -18.18 -6.26 -4.78
C HIS A 41 -17.34 -6.17 -3.49
N VAL A 42 -16.70 -5.01 -3.28
CA VAL A 42 -15.81 -4.77 -2.13
C VAL A 42 -16.47 -3.78 -1.16
N PRO A 43 -17.05 -4.24 -0.04
CA PRO A 43 -17.68 -3.35 0.94
C PRO A 43 -16.63 -2.53 1.73
N GLY A 44 -16.98 -1.31 2.13
CA GLY A 44 -16.15 -0.48 3.03
C GLY A 44 -14.88 0.12 2.41
N ARG A 45 -14.86 0.35 1.09
CA ARG A 45 -13.74 1.03 0.41
C ARG A 45 -13.91 2.56 0.54
N SER A 46 -12.93 3.24 1.12
CA SER A 46 -12.79 4.70 0.95
C SER A 46 -12.52 4.98 -0.53
N ILE A 47 -13.37 5.80 -1.14
CA ILE A 47 -13.44 5.93 -2.61
C ILE A 47 -12.16 6.55 -3.19
N ASN A 48 -11.60 7.57 -2.53
CA ASN A 48 -10.34 8.21 -2.92
C ASN A 48 -9.60 8.73 -1.67
N LEU A 49 -8.28 8.65 -1.67
CA LEU A 49 -7.39 9.16 -0.61
C LEU A 49 -6.35 10.11 -1.21
N ALA A 50 -6.01 11.17 -0.50
CA ALA A 50 -4.94 12.08 -0.90
C ALA A 50 -3.57 11.46 -0.57
N LEU A 51 -2.71 11.32 -1.59
CA LEU A 51 -1.35 10.80 -1.42
C LEU A 51 -0.34 11.94 -1.25
N SER A 52 0.08 12.18 0.00
CA SER A 52 1.09 13.19 0.33
C SER A 52 2.52 12.74 -0.02
N TYR A 53 3.48 13.66 0.10
CA TYR A 53 4.92 13.39 -0.08
C TYR A 53 5.41 12.19 0.75
N ARG A 54 4.99 12.07 2.02
CA ARG A 54 5.37 10.95 2.89
C ARG A 54 4.96 9.59 2.33
N GLY A 55 3.77 9.50 1.76
CA GLY A 55 3.29 8.27 1.13
C GLY A 55 4.07 7.93 -0.14
N LYS A 56 4.38 8.94 -0.96
CA LYS A 56 5.21 8.76 -2.17
C LYS A 56 6.60 8.24 -1.82
N CYS A 57 7.27 8.80 -0.80
CA CYS A 57 8.58 8.32 -0.36
C CYS A 57 8.55 6.87 0.15
N ALA A 58 7.49 6.47 0.84
CA ALA A 58 7.36 5.09 1.32
C ALA A 58 7.17 4.10 0.17
N LEU A 59 6.43 4.50 -0.89
CA LEU A 59 6.27 3.71 -2.10
C LEU A 59 7.54 3.65 -2.95
N GLU A 60 8.34 4.71 -2.94
CA GLU A 60 9.62 4.79 -3.66
C GLU A 60 10.62 3.76 -3.16
N ALA A 61 10.71 3.60 -1.85
CA ALA A 61 11.60 2.61 -1.23
C ALA A 61 11.26 1.16 -1.60
N VAL A 62 10.04 0.88 -2.08
CA VAL A 62 9.65 -0.44 -2.58
C VAL A 62 9.48 -0.49 -4.11
N GLY A 63 9.81 0.58 -4.84
CA GLY A 63 9.73 0.64 -6.29
C GLY A 63 8.31 0.72 -6.88
N LEU A 64 7.33 1.19 -6.09
CA LEU A 64 5.91 1.25 -6.51
C LEU A 64 5.40 2.68 -6.69
N LYS A 65 6.23 3.70 -6.46
CA LYS A 65 5.81 5.11 -6.47
C LYS A 65 5.22 5.51 -7.82
N GLU A 66 5.91 5.24 -8.91
CA GLU A 66 5.54 5.65 -10.26
C GLU A 66 4.21 4.99 -10.64
N TYR A 67 4.11 3.67 -10.47
CA TYR A 67 2.91 2.89 -10.72
C TYR A 67 1.68 3.47 -9.99
N ILE A 68 1.80 3.80 -8.70
CA ILE A 68 0.67 4.32 -7.92
C ILE A 68 0.35 5.78 -8.26
N VAL A 69 1.36 6.62 -8.53
CA VAL A 69 1.15 8.03 -8.87
C VAL A 69 0.44 8.17 -10.22
N GLU A 70 0.75 7.31 -11.18
CA GLU A 70 0.08 7.28 -12.50
C GLU A 70 -1.42 6.94 -12.42
N GLN A 71 -1.85 6.16 -11.42
CA GLN A 71 -3.28 5.86 -11.20
C GLN A 71 -4.04 7.04 -10.57
N GLY A 72 -3.33 8.02 -10.01
CA GLY A 72 -3.91 9.16 -9.29
C GLY A 72 -4.21 10.35 -10.19
N LYS A 73 -5.16 11.18 -9.77
CA LYS A 73 -5.36 12.51 -10.37
C LYS A 73 -4.50 13.53 -9.62
N SER A 74 -3.67 14.27 -10.34
CA SER A 74 -2.89 15.36 -9.77
C SER A 74 -3.84 16.44 -9.24
N MET A 75 -3.70 16.77 -7.96
CA MET A 75 -4.43 17.87 -7.33
C MET A 75 -3.55 19.12 -7.39
N SER A 76 -4.13 20.24 -7.82
CA SER A 76 -3.45 21.54 -7.72
C SER A 76 -3.14 21.85 -6.25
N PRO A 77 -2.00 22.51 -5.96
CA PRO A 77 -1.69 22.91 -4.61
C PRO A 77 -2.74 23.91 -4.12
N ILE A 78 -3.61 23.47 -3.20
CA ILE A 78 -4.63 24.31 -2.54
C ILE A 78 -3.99 25.30 -1.54
N CYS A 79 -2.72 25.12 -1.17
CA CYS A 79 -2.03 25.99 -0.24
C CYS A 79 -0.54 26.08 -0.60
N ARG A 80 -0.13 27.19 -1.23
CA ARG A 80 1.24 27.69 -1.08
C ARG A 80 1.26 28.48 0.23
N LYS A 81 2.05 28.04 1.21
CA LYS A 81 2.54 28.98 2.22
C LYS A 81 3.57 29.89 1.57
#